data_AF-A0A955QH34-F1
#
_entry.id   AF-A0A955QH34-F1
#
_cell.length_a   1.000
_cell.length_b   1.000
_cell.length_c   1.000
_cell.angle_alpha   90.00
_cell.angle_beta   90.00
_cell.angle_gamma   90.00
#
_symmetry.space_group_name_H-M   'P 1'
#
loop_
_entity.id
_entity.type
_entity.pdbx_description
1 polymer ?
#
loop_
_entity_poly.entity_id
_entity_poly.type
_entity_poly.pdbx_seq_one_letter_code
_entity_poly.pdbx_strand_id
1 'polypeptide(L)' 'MIGHPEKMRVVLKGLGLRKIGQTVSRPDTAQVRGLVYKVRHLLEVIEQ' A
#
# COMPACT_ATOMS: atom_id res chain seq x y z
N MET A 1 5.09 11.38 2.19
CA MET A 1 5.49 10.74 3.46
C MET A 1 6.94 11.08 3.73
N ILE A 2 7.16 11.92 4.73
CA ILE A 2 8.50 12.30 5.22
C ILE A 2 8.94 11.15 6.16
N GLY A 3 10.18 10.67 6.04
CA GLY A 3 10.76 9.65 6.93
C GLY A 3 10.74 8.18 6.48
N HIS A 4 10.18 7.85 5.30
CA HIS A 4 10.18 6.47 4.78
C HIS A 4 11.08 6.32 3.54
N PRO A 5 11.77 5.18 3.36
CA PRO A 5 12.56 4.90 2.17
C PRO A 5 11.78 5.09 0.87
N GLU A 6 12.43 5.63 -0.16
CA GLU A 6 11.79 5.92 -1.46
C GLU A 6 11.08 4.69 -2.06
N LYS A 7 11.66 3.50 -1.88
CA LYS A 7 11.11 2.22 -2.34
C LYS A 7 9.71 1.95 -1.79
N MET A 8 9.46 2.25 -0.52
CA MET A 8 8.11 2.09 0.07
C MET A 8 7.14 3.10 -0.50
N ARG A 9 7.62 4.32 -0.76
CA ARG A 9 6.84 5.40 -1.37
C ARG A 9 6.36 5.03 -2.77
N VAL A 10 7.18 4.33 -3.56
CA VAL A 10 6.80 3.81 -4.88
C VAL A 10 5.74 2.71 -4.75
N VAL A 11 5.89 1.80 -3.79
CA VAL A 11 4.91 0.72 -3.55
C VAL A 11 3.54 1.30 -3.15
N LEU A 12 3.51 2.26 -2.21
CA LEU A 12 2.27 2.94 -1.80
C LEU A 12 1.61 3.66 -2.98
N LYS A 13 2.39 4.35 -3.82
CA LYS A 13 1.89 4.97 -5.07
C LYS A 13 1.32 3.93 -6.03
N GLY A 14 1.97 2.77 -6.18
CA GLY A 14 1.51 1.66 -7.01
C GLY A 14 0.17 1.08 -6.54
N LEU A 15 -0.03 1.00 -5.23
CA LEU A 15 -1.32 0.62 -4.64
C LEU A 15 -2.41 1.70 -4.84
N GLY A 16 -2.01 2.97 -5.03
CA GLY A 16 -2.91 4.12 -5.22
C GLY A 16 -3.03 5.02 -3.98
N LEU A 17 -2.21 4.77 -2.96
CA LEU A 17 -2.19 5.50 -1.69
C LEU A 17 -1.26 6.71 -1.80
N ARG A 18 -1.85 7.91 -1.87
CA ARG A 18 -1.14 9.19 -2.02
C ARG A 18 -1.16 10.05 -0.76
N LYS A 19 -2.14 9.84 0.12
CA LYS A 19 -2.35 10.59 1.38
C LYS A 19 -2.62 9.62 2.54
N ILE A 20 -2.34 10.07 3.76
CA ILE A 20 -2.63 9.31 4.99
C ILE A 20 -4.16 9.23 5.16
N GLY A 21 -4.66 8.07 5.60
CA GLY A 21 -6.10 7.83 5.80
C GLY A 21 -6.90 7.60 4.50
N GLN A 22 -6.23 7.51 3.35
CA GLN A 22 -6.90 7.17 2.08
C GLN A 22 -7.18 5.66 2.02
N THR A 23 -8.41 5.29 1.67
CA THR A 23 -8.80 3.90 1.39
C THR A 23 -8.92 3.69 -0.12
N VAL A 24 -8.45 2.55 -0.62
CA VAL A 24 -8.53 2.15 -2.04
C VAL A 24 -8.88 0.67 -2.12
N SER A 25 -9.86 0.30 -2.95
CA SER A 25 -10.18 -1.10 -3.23
C SER A 25 -9.33 -1.62 -4.39
N ARG A 26 -8.82 -2.86 -4.26
CA ARG A 26 -8.00 -3.54 -5.26
C ARG A 26 -8.42 -5.01 -5.35
N PRO A 27 -8.34 -5.61 -6.55
CA PRO A 27 -8.60 -7.04 -6.72
C PRO A 27 -7.54 -7.86 -5.97
N ASP A 28 -7.97 -8.96 -5.35
CA ASP A 28 -7.07 -9.90 -4.68
C ASP A 28 -6.28 -10.72 -5.72
N THR A 29 -5.12 -10.18 -6.10
CA THR A 29 -4.17 -10.83 -6.99
C THR A 29 -2.86 -11.08 -6.26
N ALA A 30 -2.11 -12.10 -6.67
CA ALA A 30 -0.81 -12.40 -6.08
C ALA A 30 0.16 -11.19 -6.12
N GLN A 31 0.06 -10.37 -7.17
CA GLN A 31 0.83 -9.14 -7.33
C GLN A 31 0.47 -8.10 -6.25
N VAL A 32 -0.82 -7.84 -6.04
CA VAL A 32 -1.30 -6.89 -5.02
C VAL A 32 -0.92 -7.38 -3.64
N ARG A 33 -1.10 -8.67 -3.34
CA ARG A 33 -0.66 -9.27 -2.07
C ARG A 33 0.84 -9.07 -1.84
N GLY A 34 1.68 -9.30 -2.84
CA GLY A 34 3.13 -9.08 -2.75
C GLY A 34 3.50 -7.63 -2.42
N LEU A 35 2.81 -6.65 -3.04
CA LEU A 35 2.99 -5.24 -2.72
C LEU A 35 2.55 -4.92 -1.29
N VAL A 36 1.38 -5.41 -0.88
CA VAL A 36 0.84 -5.24 0.48
C VAL A 36 1.81 -5.81 1.53
N TYR A 37 2.33 -7.03 1.33
CA TYR A 37 3.28 -7.66 2.25
C TYR A 37 4.55 -6.84 2.47
N LYS A 38 4.99 -6.08 1.47
CA LYS A 38 6.19 -5.23 1.49
C LYS A 38 6.02 -3.96 2.33
N VAL A 39 4.79 -3.47 2.47
CA VAL A 39 4.45 -2.24 3.22
C VAL A 39 3.40 -2.48 4.31
N ARG A 40 3.24 -3.74 4.77
CA ARG A 40 2.20 -4.17 5.72
C ARG A 40 2.14 -3.40 7.04
N HIS A 41 3.24 -2.76 7.44
CA HIS A 41 3.33 -1.98 8.68
C HIS A 41 2.88 -0.52 8.49
N LEU A 42 2.54 -0.11 7.26
CA LEU A 42 2.13 1.26 6.90
C LEU A 42 0.67 1.37 6.51
N LEU A 43 -0.03 0.24 6.46
CA LEU A 43 -1.40 0.15 5.99
C LEU A 43 -2.18 -0.86 6.82
N GLU A 44 -3.49 -0.72 6.77
CA GLU A 44 -4.44 -1.69 7.30
C GLU A 44 -5.16 -2.32 6.10
N VAL A 45 -5.37 -3.63 6.16
CA VAL A 45 -6.10 -4.38 5.12
C VAL A 45 -7.47 -4.71 5.67
N ILE A 46 -8.51 -4.35 4.92
CA ILE A 46 -9.90 -4.64 5.23
C ILE A 46 -10.42 -5.55 4.12
N GLU A 47 -11.00 -6.69 4.50
CA GLU A 47 -11.71 -7.57 3.57
C GLU A 47 -13.13 -7.01 3.37
N GLN A 48 -13.55 -6.85 2.11
CA GLN A 48 -14.88 -6.36 1.71
C GLN A 48 -15.69 -7.44 1.03
#